data_AF-A0A433DFS6-F1
#
_entry.id   AF-A0A433DFS6-F1
#
_cell.length_a   1.000
_cell.length_b   1.000
_cell.length_c   1.000
_cell.angle_alpha   90.00
_cell.angle_beta   90.00
_cell.angle_gamma   90.00
#
_symmetry.space_group_name_H-M   'P 1'
#
loop_
_entity.id
_entity.type
_entity.pdbx_description
1 polymer ?
#
loop_
_entity_poly.entity_id
_entity_poly.type
_entity_poly.pdbx_seq_one_letter_code
_entity_poly.pdbx_strand_id
1 'polypeptide(L)'
;MTDTVRILKDIVAGLPQTDGVMSAHLNPVEQVLCVDNVVNPTSLQAHLALLRWLDGLEIPDKMLDTIYLVKAELRYLHWLNYLNQRKPTQQEMIVPPIDVACIWHAHLLSPYRYYEDLLRLYPTSEHMLDYVFPLEKLHKVIASGYQIDLPSEITWLEYTGNEPYVLALNDITTRLVAFSCPWCSKQSEIQWETWARVKTQKGLSFRCQHCTAKCNADTLSGRRFLDDVALYRRDRTRFLAYIHLFLRI
;
A
#
# COMPACT_ATOMS: atom_id res chain seq x y z
N MET A 1 4.97 12.80 24.89
CA MET A 1 4.38 13.78 23.92
C MET A 1 5.31 14.95 23.61
N THR A 2 6.46 15.10 24.26
CA THR A 2 7.34 16.27 24.13
C THR A 2 8.58 16.07 23.25
N ASP A 3 8.99 14.83 22.97
CA ASP A 3 10.25 14.59 22.25
C ASP A 3 10.10 14.38 20.73
N THR A 4 8.96 13.87 20.25
CA THR A 4 8.72 13.66 18.80
C THR A 4 8.46 14.99 18.06
N VAL A 5 7.90 15.99 18.76
CA VAL A 5 7.62 17.33 18.21
C VAL A 5 8.90 18.17 18.04
N ARG A 6 9.98 17.79 18.74
CA ARG A 6 11.25 18.54 18.73
C ARG A 6 12.12 18.19 17.51
N ILE A 7 12.06 16.95 17.02
CA ILE A 7 12.85 16.46 15.88
C ILE A 7 12.38 17.12 14.55
N LEU A 8 11.11 17.52 14.47
CA LEU A 8 10.51 18.08 13.25
C LEU A 8 10.78 19.58 13.04
N LYS A 9 11.23 20.32 14.06
CA LYS A 9 11.38 21.79 13.98
C LYS A 9 12.69 22.27 13.34
N ASP A 10 13.73 21.44 13.33
CA ASP A 10 15.08 21.88 12.93
C ASP A 10 15.36 21.74 11.42
N ILE A 11 14.44 21.15 10.64
CA ILE A 11 14.63 20.85 9.21
C ILE A 11 14.06 21.94 8.29
N VAL A 12 13.19 22.83 8.80
CA VAL A 12 12.36 23.76 8.01
C VAL A 12 13.11 25.01 7.50
N ALA A 13 14.36 25.24 7.92
CA ALA A 13 15.00 26.55 7.74
C ALA A 13 15.66 26.84 6.37
N GLY A 14 15.44 26.05 5.30
CA GLY A 14 16.42 26.02 4.20
C GLY A 14 16.02 25.91 2.73
N LEU A 15 14.77 26.11 2.27
CA LEU A 15 14.49 25.98 0.81
C LEU A 15 13.59 27.06 0.20
N PRO A 16 13.94 27.63 -0.98
CA PRO A 16 13.17 28.69 -1.65
C PRO A 16 12.10 28.16 -2.63
N GLN A 17 11.10 29.00 -2.91
CA GLN A 17 9.95 28.76 -3.80
C GLN A 17 10.26 29.13 -5.26
N THR A 18 9.74 28.37 -6.23
CA THR A 18 9.57 28.87 -7.61
C THR A 18 8.31 28.31 -8.28
N ASP A 19 7.65 29.21 -9.02
CA ASP A 19 6.35 29.12 -9.69
C ASP A 19 6.32 28.24 -10.95
N GLY A 20 5.11 27.82 -11.34
CA GLY A 20 4.84 26.83 -12.39
C GLY A 20 4.48 27.40 -13.77
N VAL A 21 4.32 26.50 -14.76
CA VAL A 21 3.60 26.71 -16.04
C VAL A 21 3.05 25.37 -16.58
N MET A 22 1.87 25.42 -17.20
CA MET A 22 1.07 24.31 -17.77
C MET A 22 1.39 23.93 -19.24
N SER A 23 1.33 22.61 -19.51
CA SER A 23 0.74 21.83 -20.63
C SER A 23 0.88 22.22 -22.12
N ALA A 24 1.24 21.24 -22.95
CA ALA A 24 0.67 21.03 -24.30
C ALA A 24 0.75 19.54 -24.74
N HIS A 25 -0.31 19.07 -25.42
CA HIS A 25 -0.51 17.71 -25.95
C HIS A 25 0.54 17.26 -27.00
N LEU A 26 0.91 15.97 -27.03
CA LEU A 26 1.80 15.39 -28.06
C LEU A 26 1.27 14.08 -28.67
N ASN A 27 1.54 13.95 -29.98
CA ASN A 27 1.17 12.91 -30.95
C ASN A 27 1.87 11.54 -30.69
N PRO A 28 1.33 10.39 -31.13
CA PRO A 28 1.75 9.06 -30.65
C PRO A 28 3.05 8.47 -31.24
N VAL A 29 3.75 9.13 -32.17
CA VAL A 29 4.81 8.48 -32.99
C VAL A 29 6.24 8.89 -32.60
N GLU A 30 6.42 9.86 -31.70
CA GLU A 30 7.75 10.25 -31.20
C GLU A 30 7.71 10.44 -29.68
N GLN A 31 7.53 9.36 -28.93
CA GLN A 31 7.93 9.36 -27.52
C GLN A 31 9.44 9.10 -27.43
N VAL A 32 10.23 10.10 -27.85
CA VAL A 32 11.58 10.23 -27.31
C VAL A 32 11.38 10.45 -25.81
N LEU A 33 11.84 9.49 -24.99
CA LEU A 33 11.87 9.63 -23.53
C LEU A 33 12.76 10.84 -23.20
N CYS A 34 12.16 12.02 -23.12
CA CYS A 34 12.82 13.23 -22.67
C CYS A 34 13.01 13.13 -21.16
N VAL A 35 14.20 12.69 -20.74
CA VAL A 35 14.56 12.46 -19.34
C VAL A 35 14.35 13.71 -18.49
N ASP A 36 14.60 14.89 -19.07
CA ASP A 36 14.51 16.20 -18.40
C ASP A 36 13.08 16.55 -17.93
N ASN A 37 12.05 15.97 -18.55
CA ASN A 37 10.65 16.14 -18.12
C ASN A 37 10.19 15.08 -17.11
N VAL A 38 10.94 13.99 -16.95
CA VAL A 38 10.63 12.89 -16.03
C VAL A 38 11.31 13.11 -14.67
N VAL A 39 12.53 13.63 -14.67
CA VAL A 39 13.29 13.95 -13.47
C VAL A 39 13.63 15.43 -13.48
N ASN A 40 12.94 16.21 -12.64
CA ASN A 40 13.18 17.63 -12.45
C ASN A 40 13.54 17.91 -10.97
N PRO A 41 14.11 19.07 -10.64
CA PRO A 41 14.53 19.39 -9.27
C PRO A 41 13.39 19.22 -8.25
N THR A 42 12.17 19.59 -8.61
CA THR A 42 10.97 19.45 -7.77
C THR A 42 10.65 17.99 -7.49
N SER A 43 10.65 17.12 -8.51
CA SER A 43 10.38 15.69 -8.35
C SER A 43 11.50 14.98 -7.58
N LEU A 44 12.75 15.39 -7.76
CA LEU A 44 13.88 14.89 -6.97
C LEU A 44 13.76 15.28 -5.49
N GLN A 45 13.46 16.55 -5.20
CA GLN A 45 13.27 17.04 -3.84
C GLN A 45 12.11 16.31 -3.15
N ALA A 46 11.00 16.11 -3.88
CA ALA A 46 9.85 15.38 -3.36
C ALA A 46 10.18 13.92 -3.05
N HIS A 47 10.94 13.23 -3.92
CA HIS A 47 11.43 11.87 -3.65
C HIS A 47 12.36 11.81 -2.44
N LEU A 48 13.34 12.72 -2.33
CA LEU A 48 14.25 12.76 -1.18
C LEU A 48 13.49 13.00 0.13
N ALA A 49 12.50 13.89 0.12
CA ALA A 49 11.64 14.12 1.27
C ALA A 49 10.83 12.87 1.65
N LEU A 50 10.28 12.16 0.66
CA LEU A 50 9.58 10.90 0.86
C LEU A 50 10.50 9.86 1.50
N LEU A 51 11.71 9.65 0.95
CA LEU A 51 12.64 8.64 1.46
C LEU A 51 13.03 8.90 2.93
N ARG A 52 13.28 10.16 3.30
CA ARG A 52 13.54 10.54 4.70
C ARG A 52 12.35 10.26 5.63
N TRP A 53 11.14 10.36 5.09
CA TRP A 53 9.93 10.04 5.83
C TRP A 53 9.73 8.54 6.01
N LEU A 54 9.99 7.76 4.95
CA LEU A 54 9.93 6.30 5.03
C LEU A 54 10.96 5.74 6.01
N ASP A 55 12.16 6.32 6.06
CA ASP A 55 13.19 6.00 7.06
C ASP A 55 12.68 6.26 8.49
N GLY A 56 11.93 7.35 8.70
CA GLY A 56 11.32 7.67 9.99
C GLY A 56 10.16 6.77 10.42
N LEU A 57 9.67 5.87 9.55
CA LEU A 57 8.62 4.89 9.91
C LEU A 57 9.18 3.66 10.64
N GLU A 58 10.51 3.43 10.61
CA GLU A 58 11.12 2.27 11.24
C GLU A 58 10.83 2.25 12.74
N ILE A 59 10.24 1.16 13.21
CA ILE A 59 9.96 0.95 14.63
C ILE A 59 11.13 0.15 15.25
N PRO A 60 11.78 0.64 16.33
CA PRO A 60 12.93 -0.05 16.92
C PRO A 60 12.64 -1.48 17.40
N ASP A 61 11.40 -1.75 17.83
CA ASP A 61 10.96 -3.10 18.15
C ASP A 61 10.63 -3.88 16.87
N LYS A 62 11.48 -4.86 16.55
CA LYS A 62 11.37 -5.68 15.33
C LYS A 62 10.02 -6.37 15.17
N MET A 63 9.38 -6.79 16.26
CA MET A 63 8.08 -7.46 16.17
C MET A 63 7.00 -6.45 15.84
N LEU A 64 6.96 -5.31 16.53
CA LEU A 64 6.01 -4.24 16.23
C LEU A 64 6.19 -3.70 14.81
N ASP A 65 7.44 -3.55 14.36
CA ASP A 65 7.78 -3.17 12.98
C ASP A 65 7.24 -4.19 11.97
N THR A 66 7.46 -5.48 12.22
CA THR A 66 6.94 -6.56 11.37
C THR A 66 5.41 -6.53 11.32
N ILE A 67 4.73 -6.31 12.45
CA ILE A 67 3.27 -6.21 12.47
C ILE A 67 2.83 -4.96 11.70
N TYR A 68 3.49 -3.81 11.89
CA TYR A 68 3.22 -2.57 11.16
C TYR A 68 3.23 -2.79 9.65
N LEU A 69 4.29 -3.41 9.12
CA LEU A 69 4.43 -3.70 7.70
C LEU A 69 3.34 -4.65 7.18
N VAL A 70 3.00 -5.69 7.95
CA VAL A 70 1.93 -6.64 7.55
C VAL A 70 0.55 -5.98 7.58
N LYS A 71 0.30 -5.02 8.49
CA LYS A 71 -0.93 -4.22 8.51
C LYS A 71 -0.98 -3.24 7.35
N ALA A 72 0.13 -2.56 7.08
CA ALA A 72 0.27 -1.65 5.95
C ALA A 72 0.00 -2.36 4.61
N GLU A 73 0.49 -3.60 4.45
CA GLU A 73 0.20 -4.43 3.27
C GLU A 73 -1.31 -4.68 3.10
N LEU A 74 -2.02 -4.98 4.19
CA LEU A 74 -3.48 -5.19 4.13
C LEU A 74 -4.24 -3.89 3.84
N ARG A 75 -3.80 -2.77 4.42
CA ARG A 75 -4.34 -1.43 4.13
C ARG A 75 -4.07 -1.03 2.67
N TYR A 76 -2.94 -1.43 2.10
CA TYR A 76 -2.65 -1.25 0.69
C TYR A 76 -3.62 -2.01 -0.23
N LEU A 77 -4.13 -3.17 0.18
CA LEU A 77 -5.20 -3.83 -0.58
C LEU A 77 -6.52 -3.04 -0.55
N HIS A 78 -6.85 -2.40 0.58
CA HIS A 78 -7.98 -1.47 0.62
C HIS A 78 -7.77 -0.29 -0.33
N TRP A 79 -6.56 0.26 -0.39
CA TRP A 79 -6.21 1.32 -1.33
C TRP A 79 -6.41 0.91 -2.80
N LEU A 80 -5.90 -0.25 -3.20
CA LEU A 80 -6.10 -0.75 -4.56
C LEU A 80 -7.58 -0.99 -4.89
N ASN A 81 -8.36 -1.51 -3.93
CA ASN A 81 -9.80 -1.68 -4.10
C ASN A 81 -10.53 -0.33 -4.24
N TYR A 82 -10.11 0.68 -3.49
CA TYR A 82 -10.63 2.05 -3.59
C TYR A 82 -10.40 2.60 -5.00
N LEU A 83 -9.17 2.55 -5.51
CA LEU A 83 -8.83 3.02 -6.85
C LEU A 83 -9.64 2.28 -7.93
N ASN A 84 -9.76 0.96 -7.79
CA ASN A 84 -10.50 0.13 -8.75
C ASN A 84 -12.00 0.47 -8.78
N GLN A 85 -12.63 0.65 -7.61
CA GLN A 85 -14.07 0.81 -7.49
C GLN A 85 -14.54 2.25 -7.67
N ARG A 86 -13.82 3.21 -7.09
CA ARG A 86 -14.19 4.64 -7.14
C ARG A 86 -13.74 5.32 -8.42
N LYS A 87 -12.68 4.80 -9.05
CA LYS A 87 -12.10 5.33 -10.29
C LYS A 87 -11.89 6.85 -10.25
N PRO A 88 -11.29 7.42 -9.17
CA PRO A 88 -11.07 8.85 -9.10
C PRO A 88 -10.17 9.30 -10.26
N THR A 89 -10.35 10.53 -10.74
CA THR A 89 -9.34 11.18 -11.59
C THR A 89 -8.05 11.42 -10.79
N GLN A 90 -6.93 11.71 -11.47
CA GLN A 90 -5.66 12.00 -10.79
C GLN A 90 -5.78 13.15 -9.78
N GLN A 91 -6.59 14.16 -10.12
CA GLN A 91 -6.85 15.32 -9.30
C GLN A 91 -7.70 14.97 -8.08
N GLU A 92 -8.74 14.16 -8.26
CA GLU A 92 -9.66 13.73 -7.19
C GLU A 92 -9.09 12.62 -6.30
N MET A 93 -8.05 11.91 -6.75
CA MET A 93 -7.41 10.86 -5.96
C MET A 93 -6.88 11.47 -4.65
N ILE A 94 -7.40 10.96 -3.54
CA ILE A 94 -6.99 11.37 -2.20
C ILE A 94 -5.51 11.07 -1.95
N VAL A 95 -4.92 11.67 -0.92
CA VAL A 95 -3.58 11.30 -0.48
C VAL A 95 -3.69 9.95 0.24
N PRO A 96 -2.87 8.93 -0.10
CA PRO A 96 -2.86 7.68 0.63
C PRO A 96 -2.26 7.88 2.03
N PRO A 97 -2.71 7.12 3.04
CA PRO A 97 -2.00 7.00 4.31
C PRO A 97 -0.52 6.69 4.10
N ILE A 98 0.37 7.20 4.97
CA ILE A 98 1.82 7.06 4.75
C ILE A 98 2.30 5.60 4.72
N ASP A 99 1.70 4.73 5.52
CA ASP A 99 1.99 3.29 5.55
C ASP A 99 1.58 2.62 4.21
N VAL A 100 0.43 3.03 3.67
CA VAL A 100 -0.06 2.60 2.35
C VAL A 100 0.84 3.14 1.24
N ALA A 101 1.25 4.41 1.33
CA ALA A 101 2.16 5.04 0.38
C ALA A 101 3.53 4.33 0.37
N CYS A 102 4.03 3.90 1.53
CA CYS A 102 5.26 3.13 1.66
C CYS A 102 5.17 1.80 0.89
N ILE A 103 4.11 1.02 1.11
CA ILE A 103 3.91 -0.27 0.42
C ILE A 103 3.69 -0.05 -1.09
N TRP A 104 2.90 0.95 -1.48
CA TRP A 104 2.67 1.26 -2.90
C TRP A 104 3.97 1.67 -3.60
N HIS A 105 4.76 2.55 -3.00
CA HIS A 105 6.06 2.96 -3.53
C HIS A 105 6.99 1.75 -3.68
N ALA A 106 7.10 0.89 -2.66
CA ALA A 106 7.89 -0.33 -2.74
C ALA A 106 7.41 -1.29 -3.86
N HIS A 107 6.10 -1.40 -4.08
CA HIS A 107 5.52 -2.20 -5.17
C HIS A 107 5.93 -1.65 -6.54
N LEU A 108 5.90 -0.32 -6.71
CA LEU A 108 6.29 0.34 -7.97
C LEU A 108 7.77 0.14 -8.33
N LEU A 109 8.64 -0.16 -7.34
CA LEU A 109 10.06 -0.51 -7.59
C LEU A 109 10.24 -1.86 -8.30
N SER A 110 9.19 -2.67 -8.40
CA SER A 110 9.18 -3.91 -9.17
C SER A 110 8.09 -3.85 -10.28
N PRO A 111 8.33 -3.12 -11.37
CA PRO A 111 7.29 -2.77 -12.35
C PRO A 111 6.62 -3.99 -13.00
N TYR A 112 7.37 -5.07 -13.26
CA TYR A 112 6.80 -6.32 -13.76
C TYR A 112 5.85 -6.98 -12.75
N ARG A 113 6.22 -6.99 -11.47
CA ARG A 113 5.35 -7.52 -10.40
C ARG A 113 4.11 -6.66 -10.22
N TYR A 114 4.26 -5.34 -10.25
CA TYR A 114 3.15 -4.39 -10.22
C TYR A 114 2.14 -4.64 -11.33
N TYR A 115 2.63 -4.75 -12.56
CA TYR A 115 1.79 -5.03 -13.71
C TYR A 115 1.07 -6.38 -13.58
N GLU A 116 1.79 -7.46 -13.25
CA GLU A 116 1.22 -8.80 -13.09
C GLU A 116 0.16 -8.86 -11.99
N ASP A 117 0.42 -8.24 -10.82
CA ASP A 117 -0.51 -8.26 -9.71
C ASP A 117 -1.78 -7.45 -10.00
N LEU A 118 -1.66 -6.29 -10.67
CA LEU A 118 -2.83 -5.51 -11.06
C LEU A 118 -3.70 -6.25 -12.08
N LEU A 119 -3.11 -6.90 -13.08
CA LEU A 119 -3.87 -7.72 -14.03
C LEU A 119 -4.52 -8.94 -13.37
N ARG A 120 -3.84 -9.57 -12.40
CA ARG A 120 -4.41 -10.72 -11.69
C ARG A 120 -5.56 -10.31 -10.78
N LEU A 121 -5.39 -9.23 -10.01
CA LEU A 121 -6.38 -8.76 -9.04
C LEU A 121 -7.56 -8.03 -9.71
N TYR A 122 -7.30 -7.30 -10.79
CA TYR A 122 -8.27 -6.43 -11.46
C TYR A 122 -8.27 -6.63 -12.99
N PRO A 123 -8.63 -7.83 -13.49
CA PRO A 123 -8.43 -8.21 -14.89
C PRO A 123 -9.23 -7.38 -15.92
N THR A 124 -10.26 -6.67 -15.49
CA THR A 124 -11.12 -5.84 -16.36
C THR A 124 -10.95 -4.35 -16.10
N SER A 125 -9.87 -3.96 -15.44
CA SER A 125 -9.67 -2.60 -14.93
C SER A 125 -8.35 -2.02 -15.43
N GLU A 126 -8.27 -1.83 -16.75
CA GLU A 126 -7.07 -1.27 -17.42
C GLU A 126 -6.66 0.08 -16.82
N HIS A 127 -7.63 0.87 -16.37
CA HIS A 127 -7.42 2.17 -15.71
C HIS A 127 -6.55 2.12 -14.45
N MET A 128 -6.38 0.94 -13.84
CA MET A 128 -5.54 0.77 -12.65
C MET A 128 -4.05 1.06 -12.94
N LEU A 129 -3.62 0.89 -14.19
CA LEU A 129 -2.24 1.15 -14.62
C LEU A 129 -1.97 2.64 -14.90
N ASP A 130 -3.02 3.46 -15.01
CA ASP A 130 -2.91 4.89 -15.33
C ASP A 130 -2.71 5.77 -14.07
N TYR A 131 -2.86 5.19 -12.87
CA TYR A 131 -2.64 5.91 -11.63
C TYR A 131 -1.15 6.23 -11.45
N VAL A 132 -0.87 7.52 -11.21
CA VAL A 132 0.48 8.00 -10.96
C VAL A 132 0.65 8.13 -9.46
N PHE A 133 1.76 7.65 -8.93
CA PHE A 133 2.07 7.80 -7.52
C PHE A 133 2.00 9.30 -7.12
N PRO A 134 1.20 9.68 -6.10
CA PRO A 134 0.90 11.08 -5.79
C PRO A 134 2.03 11.77 -5.02
N LEU A 135 3.25 11.73 -5.59
CA LEU A 135 4.48 12.18 -4.96
C LEU A 135 4.41 13.65 -4.52
N GLU A 136 3.94 14.54 -5.38
CA GLU A 136 3.86 15.97 -5.07
C GLU A 136 2.81 16.26 -3.99
N LYS A 137 1.67 15.56 -4.00
CA LYS A 137 0.64 15.69 -2.96
C LYS A 137 1.20 15.22 -1.61
N LEU A 138 1.88 14.07 -1.59
CA LEU A 138 2.55 13.54 -0.41
C LEU A 138 3.63 14.50 0.11
N HIS A 139 4.46 15.05 -0.78
CA HIS A 139 5.49 16.01 -0.41
C HIS A 139 4.90 17.27 0.23
N LYS A 140 3.79 17.81 -0.29
CA LYS A 140 3.09 18.96 0.29
C LYS A 140 2.56 18.67 1.70
N VAL A 141 1.93 17.51 1.89
CA VAL A 141 1.46 17.06 3.22
C VAL A 141 2.63 16.89 4.19
N ILE A 142 3.73 16.30 3.73
CA ILE A 142 4.94 16.12 4.53
C ILE A 142 5.56 17.47 4.91
N ALA A 143 5.73 18.36 3.94
CA ALA A 143 6.36 19.66 4.14
C ALA A 143 5.56 20.59 5.06
N SER A 144 4.23 20.41 5.15
CA SER A 144 3.37 21.13 6.09
C SER A 144 3.38 20.57 7.52
N GLY A 145 4.22 19.57 7.81
CA GLY A 145 4.25 18.90 9.11
C GLY A 145 3.20 17.80 9.24
N TYR A 146 2.89 17.12 8.14
CA TYR A 146 1.88 16.04 8.06
C TYR A 146 0.47 16.52 8.37
N GLN A 147 0.11 17.70 7.86
CA GLN A 147 -1.27 18.16 7.87
C GLN A 147 -2.05 17.42 6.79
N ILE A 148 -2.71 16.34 7.19
CA ILE A 148 -3.59 15.54 6.32
C ILE A 148 -4.75 16.42 5.87
N ASP A 149 -5.09 16.38 4.58
CA ASP A 149 -6.30 17.04 4.12
C ASP A 149 -7.53 16.25 4.61
N LEU A 150 -8.48 16.98 5.21
CA LEU A 150 -9.72 16.41 5.76
C LEU A 150 -10.50 15.53 4.76
N PRO A 151 -10.56 15.84 3.45
CA PRO A 151 -11.18 14.95 2.46
C PRO A 151 -10.54 13.56 2.37
N SER A 152 -9.20 13.47 2.42
CA SER A 152 -8.49 12.19 2.41
C SER A 152 -8.80 11.35 3.64
N GLU A 153 -8.85 11.97 4.82
CA GLU A 153 -9.19 11.29 6.07
C GLU A 153 -10.63 10.77 6.07
N ILE A 154 -11.60 11.60 5.70
CA ILE A 154 -13.02 11.22 5.64
C ILE A 154 -13.23 10.11 4.61
N THR A 155 -12.69 10.28 3.39
CA THR A 155 -12.87 9.30 2.32
C THR A 155 -12.28 7.95 2.69
N TRP A 156 -11.11 7.93 3.33
CA TRP A 156 -10.48 6.71 3.82
C TRP A 156 -11.36 6.03 4.87
N LEU A 157 -11.80 6.78 5.89
CA LEU A 157 -12.62 6.27 6.98
C LEU A 157 -13.94 5.66 6.47
N GLU A 158 -14.62 6.38 5.57
CA GLU A 158 -15.88 5.94 4.97
C GLU A 158 -15.70 4.71 4.09
N TYR A 159 -14.66 4.67 3.25
CA TYR A 159 -14.43 3.57 2.32
C TYR A 159 -14.04 2.27 3.03
N THR A 160 -13.18 2.38 4.04
CA THR A 160 -12.62 1.23 4.75
C THR A 160 -13.51 0.69 5.87
N GLY A 161 -14.56 1.43 6.24
CA GLY A 161 -15.46 1.05 7.33
C GLY A 161 -14.85 1.29 8.71
N ASN A 162 -14.38 2.52 8.95
CA ASN A 162 -13.77 2.99 10.20
C ASN A 162 -12.34 2.52 10.47
N GLU A 163 -11.54 2.25 9.42
CA GLU A 163 -10.09 2.12 9.61
C GLU A 163 -9.48 3.53 9.80
N PRO A 164 -8.71 3.79 10.87
CA PRO A 164 -8.06 5.08 11.08
C PRO A 164 -7.13 5.44 9.92
N TYR A 165 -7.09 6.71 9.51
CA TYR A 165 -6.18 7.16 8.47
C TYR A 165 -4.71 6.98 8.89
N VAL A 166 -4.36 7.36 10.12
CA VAL A 166 -3.03 7.10 10.69
C VAL A 166 -3.00 5.75 11.38
N LEU A 167 -2.10 4.86 10.96
CA LEU A 167 -1.85 3.60 11.65
C LEU A 167 -1.00 3.85 12.91
N ALA A 168 -1.64 4.04 14.06
CA ALA A 168 -0.93 4.26 15.32
C ALA A 168 -0.48 2.95 15.97
N LEU A 169 0.61 2.99 16.76
CA LEU A 169 1.13 1.81 17.47
C LEU A 169 0.08 1.12 18.34
N ASN A 170 -0.83 1.86 18.97
CA ASN A 170 -1.91 1.28 19.77
C ASN A 170 -2.91 0.47 18.93
N ASP A 171 -3.14 0.87 17.67
CA ASP A 171 -4.02 0.13 16.77
C ASP A 171 -3.38 -1.18 16.32
N ILE A 172 -2.05 -1.24 16.29
CA ILE A 172 -1.27 -2.44 15.93
C ILE A 172 -1.50 -3.56 16.94
N THR A 173 -1.59 -3.24 18.24
CA THR A 173 -1.56 -4.23 19.32
C THR A 173 -2.93 -4.63 19.86
N THR A 174 -4.00 -3.89 19.57
CA THR A 174 -5.29 -4.05 20.27
C THR A 174 -6.35 -4.86 19.50
N ARG A 175 -6.35 -4.84 18.18
CA ARG A 175 -7.40 -5.46 17.35
C ARG A 175 -6.99 -6.85 16.85
N LEU A 176 -7.96 -7.74 16.60
CA LEU A 176 -7.69 -9.01 15.91
C LEU A 176 -7.66 -8.80 14.39
N VAL A 177 -6.96 -9.68 13.67
CA VAL A 177 -7.03 -9.76 12.21
C VAL A 177 -8.02 -10.82 11.78
N ALA A 178 -8.98 -10.40 10.96
CA ALA A 178 -9.93 -11.31 10.31
C ALA A 178 -9.30 -11.97 9.08
N PHE A 179 -9.59 -13.24 8.87
CA PHE A 179 -9.20 -13.99 7.68
C PHE A 179 -10.22 -15.08 7.35
N SER A 180 -10.26 -15.49 6.08
CA SER A 180 -11.04 -16.66 5.65
C SER A 180 -10.20 -17.92 5.78
N CYS A 181 -10.71 -18.93 6.51
CA CYS A 181 -9.98 -20.18 6.66
C CYS A 181 -9.84 -20.91 5.31
N PRO A 182 -8.62 -21.33 4.91
CA PRO A 182 -8.41 -21.98 3.62
C PRO A 182 -9.14 -23.32 3.48
N TRP A 183 -9.45 -23.97 4.60
CA TRP A 183 -10.05 -25.30 4.68
C TRP A 183 -11.58 -25.27 4.72
N CYS A 184 -12.17 -24.51 5.66
CA CYS A 184 -13.62 -24.49 5.86
C CYS A 184 -14.30 -23.23 5.29
N SER A 185 -13.55 -22.27 4.76
CA SER A 185 -14.04 -20.99 4.21
C SER A 185 -14.84 -20.10 5.19
N LYS A 186 -14.85 -20.43 6.49
CA LYS A 186 -15.48 -19.59 7.53
C LYS A 186 -14.55 -18.45 7.93
N GLN A 187 -15.12 -17.28 8.20
CA GLN A 187 -14.39 -16.13 8.76
C GLN A 187 -13.92 -16.46 10.17
N SER A 188 -12.67 -16.12 10.48
CA SER A 188 -12.02 -16.36 11.77
C SER A 188 -11.13 -15.19 12.12
N GLU A 189 -10.76 -15.09 13.37
CA GLU A 189 -9.93 -14.00 13.88
C GLU A 189 -8.71 -14.54 14.62
N ILE A 190 -7.56 -13.89 14.47
CA ILE A 190 -6.35 -14.20 15.25
C ILE A 190 -5.59 -12.94 15.67
N GLN A 191 -4.65 -13.10 16.58
CA GLN A 191 -3.75 -12.02 17.00
C GLN A 191 -2.82 -11.59 15.86
N TRP A 192 -2.57 -10.29 15.76
CA TRP A 192 -1.64 -9.72 14.78
C TRP A 192 -0.24 -10.29 14.88
N GLU A 193 0.27 -10.50 16.10
CA GLU A 193 1.58 -11.11 16.31
C GLU A 193 1.68 -12.48 15.62
N THR A 194 0.70 -13.35 15.87
CA THR A 194 0.64 -14.69 15.27
C THR A 194 0.56 -14.61 13.74
N TRP A 195 -0.28 -13.71 13.21
CA TRP A 195 -0.44 -13.52 11.78
C TRP A 195 0.85 -13.05 11.12
N ALA A 196 1.49 -12.02 11.69
CA ALA A 196 2.71 -11.43 11.19
C ALA A 196 3.84 -12.47 11.17
N ARG A 197 4.01 -13.21 12.28
CA ARG A 197 4.97 -14.33 12.37
C ARG A 197 4.73 -15.39 11.31
N VAL A 198 3.47 -15.78 11.06
CA VAL A 198 3.14 -16.81 10.07
C VAL A 198 3.42 -16.34 8.64
N LYS A 199 3.27 -15.04 8.34
CA LYS A 199 3.62 -14.48 7.03
C LYS A 199 5.13 -14.38 6.81
N THR A 200 5.89 -13.97 7.82
CA THR A 200 7.32 -13.64 7.66
C THR A 200 8.28 -14.76 8.06
N GLN A 201 7.88 -15.68 8.94
CA GLN A 201 8.75 -16.75 9.45
C GLN A 201 8.33 -18.12 8.90
N LYS A 202 9.31 -18.90 8.44
CA LYS A 202 9.07 -20.24 7.89
C LYS A 202 8.68 -21.24 8.97
N GLY A 203 7.80 -22.18 8.63
CA GLY A 203 7.43 -23.32 9.48
C GLY A 203 6.40 -23.01 10.58
N LEU A 204 6.00 -21.75 10.76
CA LEU A 204 4.99 -21.38 11.73
C LEU A 204 3.57 -21.67 11.23
N SER A 205 2.68 -21.93 12.20
CA SER A 205 1.28 -22.25 11.93
C SER A 205 0.40 -21.96 13.12
N PHE A 206 -0.89 -21.77 12.85
CA PHE A 206 -1.95 -21.66 13.84
C PHE A 206 -3.11 -22.59 13.46
N ARG A 207 -4.15 -22.67 14.29
CA ARG A 207 -5.33 -23.49 14.02
C ARG A 207 -6.57 -22.62 13.83
N CYS A 208 -7.42 -22.98 12.88
CA CYS A 208 -8.71 -22.33 12.70
C CYS A 208 -9.62 -22.59 13.90
N GLN A 209 -10.32 -21.56 14.38
CA GLN A 209 -11.25 -21.65 15.51
C GLN A 209 -12.49 -22.51 15.20
N HIS A 210 -12.86 -22.68 13.93
CA HIS A 210 -14.05 -23.44 13.53
C HIS A 210 -13.78 -24.90 13.17
N CYS A 211 -12.73 -25.16 12.38
CA CYS A 211 -12.46 -26.51 11.86
C CYS A 211 -11.18 -27.14 12.42
N THR A 212 -10.43 -26.43 13.27
CA THR A 212 -9.18 -26.87 13.92
C THR A 212 -8.01 -27.25 12.99
N ALA A 213 -8.24 -27.15 11.68
CA ALA A 213 -7.22 -27.40 10.66
C ALA A 213 -6.03 -26.45 10.80
N LYS A 214 -4.84 -26.97 10.49
CA LYS A 214 -3.58 -26.23 10.56
C LYS A 214 -3.51 -25.21 9.41
N CYS A 215 -3.32 -23.95 9.75
CA CYS A 215 -3.13 -22.84 8.82
C CYS A 215 -1.69 -22.33 8.94
N ASN A 216 -1.02 -22.19 7.80
CA ASN A 216 0.31 -21.57 7.65
C ASN A 216 0.34 -20.76 6.34
N ALA A 217 1.46 -20.06 6.08
CA ALA A 217 1.65 -19.29 4.85
C ALA A 217 1.31 -20.09 3.57
N ASP A 218 1.76 -21.33 3.48
CA ASP A 218 1.57 -22.16 2.28
C ASP A 218 0.09 -22.54 2.08
N THR A 219 -0.64 -22.87 3.14
CA THR A 219 -2.08 -23.18 3.04
C THR A 219 -2.92 -21.95 2.70
N LEU A 220 -2.55 -20.77 3.21
CA LEU A 220 -3.21 -19.51 2.89
C LEU A 220 -2.98 -19.13 1.42
N SER A 221 -1.73 -19.18 0.97
CA SER A 221 -1.37 -18.95 -0.44
C SER A 221 -1.96 -20.00 -1.36
N GLY A 222 -1.96 -21.27 -0.94
CA GLY A 222 -2.56 -22.37 -1.68
C GLY A 222 -4.06 -22.18 -1.89
N ARG A 223 -4.80 -21.64 -0.90
CA ARG A 223 -6.20 -21.31 -1.11
C ARG A 223 -6.38 -20.22 -2.16
N ARG A 224 -5.58 -19.15 -2.08
CA ARG A 224 -5.59 -18.06 -3.08
C ARG A 224 -5.31 -18.58 -4.48
N PHE A 225 -4.38 -19.53 -4.62
CA PHE A 225 -4.15 -20.23 -5.89
C PHE A 225 -5.38 -20.95 -6.40
N LEU A 226 -6.03 -21.71 -5.55
CA LEU A 226 -7.21 -22.47 -5.95
C LEU A 226 -8.34 -21.53 -6.38
N ASP A 227 -8.49 -20.39 -5.70
CA ASP A 227 -9.44 -19.35 -6.08
C ASP A 227 -9.07 -18.74 -7.45
N ASP A 228 -7.79 -18.42 -7.71
CA ASP A 228 -7.30 -17.91 -8.99
C ASP A 228 -7.48 -18.94 -10.13
N VAL A 229 -7.20 -20.22 -9.88
CA VAL A 229 -7.44 -21.32 -10.83
C VAL A 229 -8.93 -21.49 -11.11
N ALA A 230 -9.79 -21.36 -10.10
CA ALA A 230 -11.23 -21.43 -10.28
C ALA A 230 -11.74 -20.27 -11.15
N LEU A 231 -11.20 -19.06 -10.97
CA LEU A 231 -11.50 -17.91 -11.82
C LEU A 231 -11.02 -18.13 -13.27
N TYR A 232 -9.78 -18.59 -13.46
CA TYR A 232 -9.23 -18.90 -14.79
C TYR A 232 -10.04 -19.96 -15.54
N ARG A 233 -10.52 -21.00 -14.83
CA ARG A 233 -11.35 -22.03 -15.45
C ARG A 233 -12.70 -21.50 -15.94
N ARG A 234 -13.25 -20.48 -15.28
CA ARG A 234 -14.48 -19.80 -15.70
C ARG A 234 -14.24 -18.83 -16.85
N ASP A 235 -13.07 -18.21 -16.87
CA ASP A 235 -12.69 -17.18 -17.83
C ASP A 235 -11.20 -17.32 -18.19
N ARG A 236 -10.94 -17.92 -19.37
CA ARG A 236 -9.59 -18.21 -19.86
C ARG A 236 -8.79 -16.97 -20.27
N THR A 237 -9.41 -15.80 -20.28
CA THR A 237 -8.73 -14.52 -20.56
C THR A 237 -7.99 -13.99 -19.33
N ARG A 238 -8.24 -14.56 -18.14
CA ARG A 238 -7.58 -14.18 -16.90
C ARG A 238 -6.16 -14.71 -16.80
N PHE A 239 -5.30 -13.98 -16.09
CA PHE A 239 -3.93 -14.40 -15.84
C PHE A 239 -3.82 -15.23 -14.55
N LEU A 240 -3.13 -16.37 -14.64
CA LEU A 240 -2.61 -17.08 -13.47
C LEU A 240 -1.25 -16.47 -13.12
N ALA A 241 -1.22 -15.36 -12.40
CA ALA A 241 0.07 -14.79 -11.97
C ALA A 241 0.65 -15.54 -10.78
N TYR A 242 1.97 -15.44 -10.59
CA TYR A 242 2.69 -16.05 -9.48
C TYR A 242 2.16 -15.54 -8.14
N ILE A 243 1.82 -16.47 -7.23
CA ILE A 243 1.30 -16.11 -5.90
C ILE A 243 2.46 -15.76 -4.99
N HIS A 244 2.90 -14.53 -5.10
CA HIS A 244 3.64 -13.89 -4.04
C HIS A 244 3.04 -12.52 -3.84
N LEU A 245 1.96 -12.45 -3.05
CA LEU A 245 1.60 -11.15 -2.52
C LEU A 245 2.66 -10.73 -1.50
N PHE A 246 3.40 -9.73 -1.95
CA PHE A 246 4.02 -8.61 -1.27
C PHE A 246 4.92 -8.79 -0.05
N LEU A 247 4.83 -9.83 0.78
CA LEU A 247 5.79 -9.99 1.87
C LEU A 247 6.12 -11.47 2.11
N ARG A 248 7.05 -12.00 1.30
CA ARG A 248 8.18 -12.74 1.89
C ARG A 248 9.31 -11.71 1.99
N ILE A 249 9.26 -10.84 3.00
CA ILE A 249 10.46 -10.12 3.44
C ILE A 249 11.38 -11.16 4.07
#